data_AF-A0A1G8VQG4-F1
#
_entry.id   AF-A0A1G8VQG4-F1
#
_cell.length_a   1.000
_cell.length_b   1.000
_cell.length_c   1.000
_cell.angle_alpha   90.00
_cell.angle_beta   90.00
_cell.angle_gamma   90.00
#
_symmetry.space_group_name_H-M   'P 1'
#
loop_
_entity.id
_entity.type
_entity.pdbx_description
1 polymer ?
#
loop_
_entity_poly.entity_id
_entity_poly.type
_entity_poly.pdbx_seq_one_letter_code
_entity_poly.pdbx_strand_id
1 'polypeptide(L)'
;MTISTLVLAAINAPHSKQLDAQALVFCLKNPAAAKTMPGHMSAFFGEVDTYSQKEFAHQFGISDAELVASAKAFSSYSGEHYPIAA
;
A
#
# COMPACT_ATOMS: atom_id res chain seq x y z
N MET A 1 -8.82 3.36 17.45
CA MET A 1 -7.85 2.75 16.52
C MET A 1 -7.42 3.81 15.53
N THR A 2 -6.14 3.87 15.17
CA THR A 2 -5.65 4.79 14.13
C THR A 2 -5.82 4.14 12.76
N ILE A 3 -5.93 4.95 11.69
CA ILE A 3 -5.94 4.46 10.30
C ILE A 3 -4.76 3.51 10.07
N SER A 4 -3.57 3.90 10.52
CA SER A 4 -2.36 3.07 10.47
C SER A 4 -2.53 1.67 11.05
N THR A 5 -3.15 1.53 12.22
CA THR A 5 -3.40 0.21 12.82
C THR A 5 -4.42 -0.63 12.03
N LEU A 6 -5.43 0.00 11.44
CA LEU A 6 -6.45 -0.69 10.64
C LEU A 6 -5.86 -1.19 9.31
N VAL A 7 -5.12 -0.33 8.61
CA VAL A 7 -4.44 -0.66 7.36
C VAL A 7 -3.47 -1.82 7.57
N LEU A 8 -2.61 -1.74 8.59
CA LEU A 8 -1.67 -2.83 8.89
C LEU A 8 -2.37 -4.13 9.28
N ALA A 9 -3.47 -4.06 10.03
CA ALA A 9 -4.24 -5.25 10.38
C ALA A 9 -4.85 -5.92 9.13
N ALA A 10 -5.42 -5.13 8.22
CA ALA A 10 -6.01 -5.64 6.99
C ALA A 10 -4.95 -6.31 6.10
N ILE A 11 -3.84 -5.63 5.81
CA ILE A 11 -2.82 -6.16 4.90
C ILE A 11 -1.96 -7.27 5.52
N ASN A 12 -1.92 -7.40 6.85
CA ASN A 12 -1.18 -8.48 7.50
C ASN A 12 -2.06 -9.70 7.83
N ALA A 13 -3.39 -9.55 7.87
CA ALA A 13 -4.29 -10.66 8.21
C ALA A 13 -4.11 -11.91 7.32
N PRO A 14 -3.90 -11.80 5.99
CA PRO A 14 -3.69 -12.98 5.16
C PRO A 14 -2.24 -13.48 5.12
N HIS A 15 -1.28 -12.80 5.78
CA HIS A 15 0.15 -13.07 5.64
C HIS A 15 0.83 -13.42 6.95
N SER A 16 1.66 -14.48 6.96
CA SER A 16 2.46 -14.85 8.14
C SER A 16 3.53 -13.82 8.50
N LYS A 17 3.97 -13.00 7.54
CA LYS A 17 4.93 -11.92 7.75
C LYS A 17 4.19 -10.63 8.05
N GLN A 18 4.43 -10.06 9.22
CA GLN A 18 3.87 -8.77 9.60
C GLN A 18 4.74 -7.64 9.07
N LEU A 19 4.13 -6.75 8.30
CA LEU A 19 4.69 -5.50 7.88
C LEU A 19 4.36 -4.44 8.93
N ASP A 20 5.35 -3.66 9.34
CA ASP A 20 5.10 -2.44 10.11
C ASP A 20 4.81 -1.24 9.17
N ALA A 21 4.41 -0.11 9.75
CA ALA A 21 4.07 1.07 8.98
C ALA A 21 5.26 1.62 8.17
N GLN A 22 6.48 1.56 8.73
CA GLN A 22 7.67 2.09 8.06
C GLN A 22 8.07 1.22 6.88
N ALA A 23 7.94 -0.10 7.02
CA ALA A 23 8.14 -1.06 5.94
C ALA A 23 7.09 -0.89 4.83
N LEU A 24 5.82 -0.58 5.16
CA LEU A 24 4.81 -0.23 4.15
C LEU A 24 5.18 1.04 3.40
N VAL A 25 5.52 2.11 4.15
CA VAL A 25 5.95 3.39 3.58
C VAL A 25 7.17 3.21 2.67
N PHE A 26 8.13 2.38 3.08
CA PHE A 26 9.29 2.06 2.27
C PHE A 26 8.90 1.35 0.97
N CYS A 27 7.96 0.40 1.01
CA CYS A 27 7.44 -0.26 -0.18
C CYS A 27 6.70 0.72 -1.10
N LEU A 28 5.89 1.63 -0.55
CA LEU A 28 5.18 2.65 -1.31
C LEU A 28 6.13 3.60 -2.04
N LYS A 29 7.27 3.94 -1.42
CA LYS A 29 8.29 4.83 -2.01
C LYS A 29 9.27 4.12 -2.93
N ASN A 30 9.49 2.81 -2.78
CA ASN A 30 10.45 2.04 -3.56
C ASN A 30 9.77 0.90 -4.34
N PRO A 31 9.58 1.05 -5.66
CA PRO A 31 9.00 0.00 -6.50
C PRO A 31 9.73 -1.34 -6.43
N ALA A 32 11.05 -1.33 -6.23
CA ALA A 32 11.83 -2.55 -6.03
C ALA A 32 11.46 -3.26 -4.71
N ALA A 33 11.20 -2.51 -3.64
CA ALA A 33 10.79 -3.05 -2.36
C ALA A 33 9.34 -3.58 -2.43
N ALA A 34 8.43 -2.86 -3.09
CA ALA A 34 7.07 -3.32 -3.34
C ALA A 34 7.02 -4.71 -4.00
N LYS A 35 7.92 -4.98 -4.96
CA LYS A 35 8.05 -6.29 -5.63
C LYS A 35 8.50 -7.42 -4.71
N THR A 36 9.15 -7.12 -3.58
CA THR A 36 9.54 -8.15 -2.59
C THR A 36 8.39 -8.56 -1.68
N MET A 37 7.31 -7.77 -1.66
CA MET A 37 6.13 -7.98 -0.81
C MET A 37 4.83 -7.88 -1.64
N PRO A 38 4.68 -8.61 -2.76
CA PRO A 38 3.58 -8.40 -3.71
C PRO A 38 2.21 -8.65 -3.08
N GLY A 39 2.10 -9.59 -2.14
CA GLY A 39 0.85 -9.89 -1.44
C GLY A 39 0.36 -8.74 -0.54
N HIS A 40 1.26 -8.12 0.23
CA HIS A 40 0.92 -6.96 1.05
C HIS A 40 0.54 -5.74 0.21
N MET A 41 1.23 -5.53 -0.91
CA MET A 41 0.95 -4.41 -1.81
C MET A 41 -0.38 -4.60 -2.55
N SER A 42 -0.69 -5.81 -3.01
CA SER A 42 -1.99 -6.13 -3.62
C SER A 42 -3.13 -5.93 -2.62
N ALA A 43 -2.99 -6.42 -1.39
CA ALA A 43 -3.98 -6.18 -0.33
C ALA A 43 -4.13 -4.69 -0.02
N PHE A 44 -3.02 -3.95 0.06
CA PHE A 44 -3.07 -2.50 0.32
C PHE A 44 -3.81 -1.73 -0.79
N PHE A 45 -3.53 -2.01 -2.07
CA PHE A 45 -4.15 -1.25 -3.16
C PHE A 45 -5.53 -1.78 -3.56
N GLY A 46 -5.83 -3.06 -3.31
CA GLY A 46 -7.05 -3.74 -3.74
C GLY A 46 -8.11 -3.91 -2.65
N GLU A 47 -7.72 -4.13 -1.39
CA GLU A 47 -8.66 -4.42 -0.30
C GLU A 47 -8.89 -3.24 0.64
N VAL A 48 -7.86 -2.40 0.86
CA VAL A 48 -8.01 -1.18 1.65
C VAL A 48 -8.74 -0.13 0.82
N ASP A 49 -9.73 0.54 1.41
CA ASP A 49 -10.45 1.60 0.72
C ASP A 49 -9.53 2.80 0.41
N THR A 50 -9.82 3.54 -0.67
CA THR A 50 -8.95 4.62 -1.15
C THR A 50 -8.81 5.77 -0.15
N TYR A 51 -9.81 6.00 0.70
CA TYR A 51 -9.73 7.02 1.76
C TYR A 51 -8.70 6.61 2.82
N SER A 52 -8.76 5.37 3.30
CA SER A 52 -7.79 4.81 4.25
C SER A 52 -6.38 4.73 3.67
N GLN A 53 -6.22 4.40 2.38
CA GLN A 53 -4.92 4.42 1.69
C GLN A 53 -4.29 5.81 1.70
N LYS A 54 -5.08 6.84 1.35
CA LYS A 54 -4.62 8.24 1.32
C LYS A 54 -4.31 8.78 2.71
N GLU A 55 -5.20 8.54 3.66
CA GLU A 55 -5.01 9.00 5.04
C GLU A 55 -3.79 8.34 5.69
N PHE A 56 -3.54 7.06 5.39
CA PHE A 56 -2.29 6.39 5.75
C PHE A 56 -1.09 7.10 5.11
N ALA A 57 -1.11 7.29 3.79
CA ALA A 57 -0.03 7.94 3.06
C ALA A 57 0.30 9.34 3.63
N HIS A 58 -0.72 10.14 3.92
CA HIS A 58 -0.56 11.50 4.46
C HIS A 58 0.07 11.50 5.86
N GLN A 59 -0.31 10.56 6.71
CA GLN A 59 0.31 10.39 8.05
C GLN A 59 1.82 10.16 7.98
N PHE A 60 2.32 9.59 6.87
CA PHE A 60 3.74 9.32 6.65
C PHE A 60 4.39 10.24 5.61
N GLY A 61 3.72 11.34 5.24
CA GLY A 61 4.26 12.34 4.32
C GLY A 61 4.44 11.82 2.89
N ILE A 62 3.57 10.92 2.45
CA ILE A 62 3.42 10.51 1.04
C ILE A 62 2.26 11.32 0.47
N SER A 63 2.51 12.05 -0.62
CA SER A 63 1.47 12.78 -1.34
C SER A 63 0.54 11.84 -2.13
N ASP A 64 -0.68 12.30 -2.44
CA ASP A 64 -1.59 11.56 -3.33
C ASP A 64 -0.93 11.18 -4.65
N ALA A 65 -0.11 12.08 -5.22
CA ALA A 65 0.58 11.83 -6.48
C ALA A 65 1.62 10.71 -6.37
N GLU A 66 2.39 10.67 -5.29
CA GLU A 66 3.34 9.58 -5.03
C GLU A 66 2.62 8.25 -4.80
N LEU A 67 1.50 8.27 -4.06
CA LEU A 67 0.68 7.09 -3.81
C LEU A 67 0.11 6.51 -5.12
N VAL A 68 -0.45 7.38 -5.98
CA VAL A 68 -0.96 7.01 -7.31
C VAL A 68 0.17 6.47 -8.19
N ALA A 69 1.35 7.10 -8.17
CA ALA A 69 2.51 6.61 -8.92
C ALA A 69 2.96 5.22 -8.44
N SER A 70 2.94 4.98 -7.13
CA SER A 70 3.24 3.67 -6.54
C SER A 70 2.23 2.61 -6.99
N ALA A 71 0.94 2.92 -6.91
CA ALA A 71 -0.13 2.04 -7.35
C ALA A 71 -0.02 1.72 -8.86
N LYS A 72 0.26 2.71 -9.71
CA LYS A 72 0.48 2.52 -11.14
C LYS A 72 1.71 1.66 -11.46
N ALA A 73 2.81 1.87 -10.74
CA ALA A 73 4.01 1.08 -10.87
C ALA A 73 3.77 -0.38 -10.47
N PHE A 74 2.99 -0.59 -9.41
CA PHE A 74 2.60 -1.92 -8.96
C PHE A 74 1.62 -2.59 -9.92
N SER A 75 0.58 -1.90 -10.39
CA SER A 75 -0.36 -2.36 -11.43
C SER A 75 0.36 -2.81 -12.70
N SER A 76 1.35 -2.03 -13.15
CA SER A 76 2.14 -2.38 -14.34
C SER A 76 2.95 -3.67 -14.15
N TYR A 77 3.28 -4.00 -12.92
CA TYR A 77 4.03 -5.21 -12.56
C TYR A 77 3.14 -6.42 -12.29
N SER A 78 2.06 -6.24 -11.50
CA SER A 78 1.14 -7.32 -11.12
C SER A 78 0.13 -7.67 -12.22
N GLY A 79 -0.13 -6.73 -13.15
CA GLY A 79 -1.21 -6.83 -14.14
C GLY A 79 -2.59 -6.53 -13.56
N GLU A 80 -2.68 -6.15 -12.29
CA GLU A 80 -3.93 -5.82 -11.62
C GLU A 80 -4.29 -4.33 -11.76
N HIS A 81 -5.59 -4.02 -11.73
CA HIS A 81 -6.09 -2.64 -11.75
C HIS A 81 -6.55 -2.23 -10.35
N TYR A 82 -6.04 -1.12 -9.84
CA TYR A 82 -6.43 -0.59 -8.54
C TYR A 82 -7.19 0.73 -8.68
N PRO A 83 -8.26 0.97 -7.89
CA PRO A 83 -9.07 2.17 -8.00
C PRO A 83 -8.30 3.49 -7.85
N ILE A 84 -7.24 3.50 -7.04
CA ILE A 84 -6.41 4.70 -6.85
C ILE A 84 -5.46 4.97 -8.02
N ALA A 85 -5.22 3.97 -8.88
CA ALA A 85 -4.36 4.08 -10.05
C ALA A 85 -5.14 4.41 -11.34
N ALA A 86 -6.47 4.42 -11.27
CA ALA A 86 -7.39 4.65 -12.39
C ALA A 86 -7.35 6.09 -12.94
#